data_AF-S4RL93-F1
#
_entry.id   AF-S4RL93-F1
#
_cell.length_a   1.000
_cell.length_b   1.000
_cell.length_c   1.000
_cell.angle_alpha   90.00
_cell.angle_beta   90.00
_cell.angle_gamma   90.00
#
_symmetry.space_group_name_H-M   'P 1'
#
loop_
_entity.id
_entity.type
_entity.pdbx_description
1 polymer ?
#
loop_
_entity_poly.entity_id
_entity_poly.type
_entity_poly.pdbx_seq_one_letter_code
_entity_poly.pdbx_strand_id
1 'polypeptide(L)'
;RKSRKGDKRGKGLRHFSMRVCEKVRAKGTTTYNEVADELVAEFSSTLRASQEVCGCVCTQTYDQKNIRRRVYDALNVLMAMNIISKERKEIRWIGLPTNSAQECHNLETEKQRRLERIKQKQAHLHELILQVGA
;
A
#
# COMPACT_ATOMS: atom_id res chain seq x y z
N ARG A 1 -31.56 -7.54 9.39
CA ARG A 1 -30.77 -8.67 8.84
C ARG A 1 -29.35 -8.17 8.51
N LYS A 2 -28.36 -8.51 9.34
CA LYS A 2 -26.96 -8.04 9.24
C LYS A 2 -26.19 -8.93 8.26
N SER A 3 -25.90 -8.41 7.06
CA SER A 3 -25.25 -9.18 5.99
C SER A 3 -23.85 -9.67 6.38
N ARG A 4 -23.55 -10.92 6.01
CA ARG A 4 -22.37 -11.71 6.39
C ARG A 4 -21.06 -11.03 5.95
N LYS A 5 -20.14 -10.86 6.91
CA LYS A 5 -18.88 -10.10 6.82
C LYS A 5 -17.73 -10.84 6.10
N GLY A 6 -18.01 -11.95 5.40
CA GLY A 6 -16.98 -12.92 4.97
C GLY A 6 -16.42 -12.73 3.56
N ASP A 7 -17.24 -12.35 2.58
CA ASP A 7 -16.95 -12.68 1.17
C ASP A 7 -16.58 -11.48 0.26
N LYS A 8 -16.47 -10.28 0.85
CA LYS A 8 -16.09 -9.05 0.14
C LYS A 8 -14.60 -8.75 0.22
N ARG A 9 -13.76 -9.74 0.55
CA ARG A 9 -12.30 -9.63 0.67
C ARG A 9 -11.68 -9.40 -0.70
N GLY A 10 -11.90 -8.23 -1.28
CA GLY A 10 -11.37 -7.89 -2.60
C GLY A 10 -12.12 -6.81 -3.36
N LYS A 11 -13.35 -6.44 -3.00
CA LYS A 11 -14.14 -5.48 -3.81
C LYS A 11 -14.51 -4.19 -3.07
N GLY A 12 -13.97 -3.97 -1.88
CA GLY A 12 -14.25 -2.79 -1.07
C GLY A 12 -13.34 -1.59 -1.40
N LEU A 13 -13.74 -0.39 -0.99
CA LEU A 13 -12.95 0.84 -1.18
C LEU A 13 -11.52 0.70 -0.64
N ARG A 14 -11.33 0.05 0.52
CA ARG A 14 -10.00 -0.24 1.07
C ARG A 14 -9.08 -0.95 0.06
N HIS A 15 -9.60 -1.93 -0.69
CA HIS A 15 -8.79 -2.63 -1.68
C HIS A 15 -8.46 -1.71 -2.85
N PHE A 16 -9.45 -0.99 -3.40
CA PHE A 16 -9.19 -0.05 -4.48
C PHE A 16 -8.23 1.06 -4.08
N SER A 17 -8.35 1.63 -2.89
CA SER A 17 -7.41 2.63 -2.37
C SER A 17 -5.98 2.10 -2.27
N MET A 18 -5.82 0.85 -1.82
CA MET A 18 -4.52 0.18 -1.77
C MET A 18 -3.92 0.02 -3.18
N ARG A 19 -4.69 -0.53 -4.12
CA ARG A 19 -4.21 -0.75 -5.49
C ARG A 19 -3.91 0.56 -6.23
N VAL A 20 -4.76 1.58 -6.07
CA VAL A 20 -4.52 2.91 -6.66
C VAL A 20 -3.22 3.51 -6.11
N CYS A 21 -2.99 3.44 -4.80
CA CYS A 21 -1.76 3.93 -4.18
C CYS A 21 -0.51 3.21 -4.72
N GLU A 22 -0.54 1.88 -4.78
CA GLU A 22 0.54 1.05 -5.34
C GLU A 22 0.85 1.43 -6.79
N LYS A 23 -0.20 1.59 -7.62
CA LYS A 23 -0.06 1.89 -9.04
C LYS A 23 0.58 3.24 -9.29
N VAL A 24 0.11 4.28 -8.59
CA VAL A 24 0.65 5.64 -8.73
C VAL A 24 2.09 5.68 -8.21
N ARG A 25 2.39 4.99 -7.09
CA ARG A 25 3.76 4.88 -6.58
C ARG A 25 4.70 4.20 -7.58
N ALA A 26 4.28 3.08 -8.18
CA ALA A 26 5.13 2.32 -9.09
C ALA A 26 5.43 3.07 -10.39
N LYS A 27 4.45 3.82 -10.92
CA LYS A 27 4.63 4.61 -12.16
C LYS A 27 5.31 5.95 -11.93
N GLY A 28 5.19 6.54 -10.73
CA GLY A 28 5.68 7.87 -10.41
C GLY A 28 4.81 8.99 -11.02
N THR A 29 4.53 8.92 -12.33
CA THR A 29 3.60 9.81 -13.03
C THR A 29 2.61 8.99 -13.86
N THR A 30 1.32 9.32 -13.78
CA THR A 30 0.24 8.57 -14.45
C THR A 30 -0.98 9.45 -14.70
N THR A 31 -2.05 8.89 -15.26
CA THR A 31 -3.34 9.58 -15.45
C THR A 31 -4.50 8.78 -14.87
N TYR A 32 -5.64 9.45 -14.66
CA TYR A 32 -6.85 8.77 -14.16
C TYR A 32 -7.26 7.57 -15.04
N ASN A 33 -7.29 7.75 -16.35
CA ASN A 33 -7.75 6.69 -17.27
C ASN A 33 -6.81 5.50 -17.24
N GLU A 34 -5.51 5.75 -17.25
CA GLU A 34 -4.48 4.71 -17.16
C GLU A 34 -4.65 3.86 -15.87
N VAL A 35 -4.75 4.51 -14.70
CA VAL A 35 -4.96 3.80 -13.43
C VAL A 35 -6.30 3.04 -13.45
N ALA A 36 -7.37 3.66 -13.95
CA ALA A 36 -8.68 3.03 -13.96
C ALA A 36 -8.75 1.81 -14.88
N ASP A 37 -8.22 1.93 -16.10
CA ASP A 37 -8.27 0.87 -17.11
C ASP A 37 -7.39 -0.31 -16.73
N GLU A 38 -6.21 -0.07 -16.15
CA GLU A 38 -5.36 -1.14 -15.63
C GLU A 38 -6.02 -1.90 -14.47
N LEU A 39 -6.69 -1.20 -13.55
CA LEU A 39 -7.42 -1.87 -12.47
C LEU A 39 -8.63 -2.66 -12.97
N VAL A 40 -9.34 -2.15 -13.98
CA VAL A 40 -10.44 -2.89 -14.61
C VAL A 40 -9.92 -4.17 -15.28
N ALA A 41 -8.79 -4.09 -15.97
CA ALA A 41 -8.17 -5.25 -16.60
C ALA A 41 -7.70 -6.29 -15.57
N GLU A 42 -7.00 -5.87 -14.51
CA GLU A 42 -6.50 -6.76 -13.45
C GLU A 42 -7.63 -7.47 -12.68
N PHE A 43 -8.73 -6.77 -12.40
CA PHE A 43 -9.86 -7.38 -11.71
C PHE A 43 -10.65 -8.32 -12.62
N SER A 44 -10.76 -7.98 -13.90
CA SER A 44 -11.39 -8.85 -14.90
C SER A 44 -10.59 -10.14 -15.12
N SER A 45 -9.25 -10.07 -15.09
CA SER A 45 -8.38 -11.25 -15.22
C SER A 45 -8.38 -12.11 -13.95
N THR A 46 -8.35 -11.49 -12.77
CA THR A 46 -8.43 -12.21 -11.48
C THR A 46 -9.74 -13.00 -11.36
N LEU A 47 -10.86 -12.41 -11.77
CA LEU A 47 -12.17 -13.08 -11.79
C LEU A 47 -12.22 -14.29 -12.74
N ARG A 48 -11.45 -14.28 -13.83
CA ARG A 48 -11.35 -15.41 -14.75
C ARG A 48 -10.49 -16.55 -14.19
N ALA A 49 -9.53 -16.25 -13.33
CA ALA A 49 -8.60 -17.23 -12.77
C ALA A 49 -9.14 -18.00 -11.54
N SER A 50 -10.11 -17.44 -10.81
CA SER A 50 -10.60 -17.99 -9.53
C SER A 50 -11.90 -18.83 -9.60
N GLN A 51 -12.23 -19.40 -10.76
CA GLN A 51 -13.29 -20.41 -11.01
C GLN A 51 -14.72 -19.93 -11.37
N GLU A 52 -15.23 -20.61 -12.42
CA GLU A 52 -16.58 -20.92 -12.92
C GLU A 52 -17.79 -19.97 -12.73
N VAL A 53 -18.38 -19.63 -13.89
CA VAL A 53 -19.80 -19.29 -14.15
C VAL A 53 -20.31 -17.95 -13.59
N CYS A 54 -20.22 -16.92 -14.43
CA CYS A 54 -21.37 -16.36 -15.16
C CYS A 54 -20.88 -15.12 -15.91
N GLY A 55 -20.43 -15.33 -17.15
CA GLY A 55 -20.00 -14.28 -18.07
C GLY A 55 -21.18 -13.46 -18.59
N CYS A 56 -21.98 -12.86 -17.72
CA CYS A 56 -22.91 -11.82 -18.16
C CYS A 56 -22.11 -10.57 -18.49
N VAL A 57 -22.18 -10.09 -19.74
CA VAL A 57 -21.63 -8.79 -20.15
C VAL A 57 -22.12 -7.65 -19.25
N CYS A 58 -23.30 -7.81 -18.65
CA CYS A 58 -23.88 -6.88 -17.67
C CYS A 58 -23.06 -6.73 -16.37
N THR A 59 -22.41 -7.79 -15.88
CA THR A 59 -21.64 -7.72 -14.62
C THR A 59 -20.27 -7.08 -14.84
N GLN A 60 -19.62 -7.33 -15.99
CA GLN A 60 -18.36 -6.69 -16.35
C GLN A 60 -18.50 -5.17 -16.52
N THR A 61 -19.58 -4.71 -17.16
CA THR A 61 -19.86 -3.27 -17.31
C THR A 61 -20.20 -2.60 -15.98
N TYR A 62 -20.91 -3.29 -15.08
CA TYR A 62 -21.16 -2.81 -13.72
C TYR A 62 -19.87 -2.71 -12.90
N ASP A 63 -19.02 -3.73 -12.94
CA ASP A 63 -17.74 -3.75 -12.24
C ASP A 63 -16.81 -2.64 -12.76
N GLN A 64 -16.79 -2.37 -14.08
CA GLN A 64 -16.04 -1.26 -14.64
C GLN A 64 -16.50 0.11 -14.11
N LYS A 65 -17.81 0.37 -14.10
CA LYS A 65 -18.38 1.62 -13.55
C LYS A 65 -18.06 1.76 -12.06
N ASN A 66 -18.14 0.66 -11.31
CA ASN A 66 -17.83 0.64 -9.89
C ASN A 66 -16.36 0.96 -9.63
N ILE A 67 -15.44 0.28 -10.31
CA ILE A 67 -14.00 0.50 -10.20
C ILE A 67 -13.67 1.96 -10.51
N ARG A 68 -14.17 2.49 -11.64
CA ARG A 68 -13.98 3.89 -12.03
C ARG A 68 -14.42 4.86 -10.94
N ARG A 69 -15.59 4.64 -10.33
CA ARG A 69 -16.09 5.47 -9.22
C ARG A 69 -15.16 5.39 -8.00
N ARG A 70 -14.68 4.20 -7.65
CA ARG A 70 -13.80 3.95 -6.49
C ARG A 70 -12.40 4.52 -6.70
N VAL A 71 -11.88 4.52 -7.93
CA VAL A 71 -10.61 5.17 -8.27
C VAL A 71 -10.68 6.67 -7.99
N TYR A 72 -11.78 7.34 -8.36
CA TYR A 72 -11.97 8.75 -8.02
C TYR A 72 -11.99 9.00 -6.51
N ASP A 73 -12.70 8.17 -5.73
CA ASP A 73 -12.72 8.30 -4.27
C ASP A 73 -11.30 8.19 -3.68
N ALA A 74 -10.53 7.20 -4.13
CA ALA A 74 -9.18 6.98 -3.67
C ALA A 74 -8.25 8.14 -4.03
N LEU A 75 -8.26 8.58 -5.29
CA LEU A 75 -7.40 9.68 -5.75
C LEU A 75 -7.71 10.99 -5.01
N ASN A 76 -8.97 11.31 -4.76
CA ASN A 76 -9.34 12.54 -4.06
C ASN A 76 -8.82 12.55 -2.62
N VAL A 77 -8.92 11.42 -1.91
CA VAL A 77 -8.37 11.31 -0.55
C VAL A 77 -6.85 11.34 -0.58
N LEU A 78 -6.20 10.62 -1.49
CA LEU A 78 -4.74 10.63 -1.62
C LEU A 78 -4.21 12.03 -1.93
N MET A 79 -4.92 12.80 -2.73
CA MET A 79 -4.59 14.19 -3.03
C MET A 79 -4.78 15.10 -1.81
N ALA A 80 -5.89 14.95 -1.08
CA ALA A 80 -6.15 15.71 0.15
C ALA A 80 -5.12 15.41 1.26
N MET A 81 -4.59 14.19 1.30
CA MET A 81 -3.53 13.77 2.20
C MET A 81 -2.12 14.18 1.71
N ASN A 82 -2.02 14.93 0.61
CA ASN A 82 -0.79 15.33 -0.04
C ASN A 82 0.15 14.15 -0.38
N ILE A 83 -0.44 12.98 -0.69
CA ILE A 83 0.30 11.78 -1.09
C ILE A 83 0.58 11.79 -2.60
N ILE A 84 -0.33 12.41 -3.35
CA ILE A 84 -0.23 12.57 -4.80
C ILE A 84 -0.56 14.04 -5.15
N SER A 85 0.05 14.53 -6.23
CA SER A 85 -0.34 15.79 -6.87
C SER A 85 -1.18 15.48 -8.10
N LYS A 86 -2.14 16.35 -8.43
CA LYS A 86 -2.90 16.27 -9.67
C LYS A 86 -2.91 17.61 -10.38
N GLU A 87 -2.37 17.63 -11.59
CA GLU A 87 -2.37 18.79 -12.46
C GLU A 87 -3.11 18.44 -13.75
N ARG A 88 -4.29 19.06 -13.96
CA ARG A 88 -5.19 18.71 -15.07
C ARG A 88 -5.49 17.20 -15.09
N LYS A 89 -4.91 16.47 -16.07
CA LYS A 89 -5.04 15.02 -16.26
C LYS A 89 -3.86 14.21 -15.68
N GLU A 90 -2.76 14.88 -15.38
CA GLU A 90 -1.54 14.27 -14.85
C GLU A 90 -1.65 14.09 -13.33
N ILE A 91 -1.20 12.93 -12.85
CA ILE A 91 -1.15 12.56 -11.44
C ILE A 91 0.28 12.15 -11.13
N ARG A 92 0.91 12.82 -10.16
CA ARG A 92 2.29 12.58 -9.73
C ARG A 92 2.33 12.04 -8.31
N TRP A 93 3.17 11.03 -8.08
CA TRP A 93 3.45 10.51 -6.75
C TRP A 93 4.31 11.50 -5.97
N ILE A 94 3.86 11.88 -4.76
CA ILE A 94 4.64 12.74 -3.85
C ILE A 94 5.33 11.85 -2.80
N GLY A 95 4.58 10.99 -2.10
CA GLY A 95 5.08 10.18 -1.00
C GLY A 95 4.07 10.08 0.15
N LEU A 96 4.26 9.16 1.09
CA LEU A 96 3.40 9.12 2.28
C LEU A 96 3.81 10.24 3.26
N PRO A 97 2.85 10.84 4.00
CA PRO A 97 3.11 11.97 4.91
C PRO A 97 4.12 11.64 6.02
N THR A 98 4.22 10.37 6.42
CA THR A 98 5.44 9.82 7.02
C THR A 98 6.39 9.50 5.88
N ASN A 99 7.16 10.50 5.46
CA ASN A 99 8.21 10.31 4.46
C ASN A 99 8.99 9.06 4.84
N SER A 100 9.00 8.05 3.98
CA SER A 100 9.71 6.80 4.24
C SER A 100 11.18 7.06 4.58
N ALA A 101 11.77 8.18 4.12
CA ALA A 101 13.09 8.61 4.53
C ALA A 101 13.19 9.02 6.01
N GLN A 102 12.16 9.66 6.56
CA GLN A 102 12.09 9.98 8.00
C GLN A 102 11.95 8.70 8.84
N GLU A 103 11.11 7.76 8.39
CA GLU A 103 10.99 6.46 9.04
C GLU A 103 12.29 5.65 8.93
N CYS A 104 12.94 5.68 7.77
CA CYS A 104 14.25 5.07 7.55
C CYS A 104 15.32 5.67 8.46
N HIS A 105 15.37 7.00 8.59
CA HIS A 105 16.28 7.69 9.50
C HIS A 105 16.03 7.34 10.98
N ASN A 106 14.76 7.27 11.38
CA ASN A 106 14.40 6.86 12.74
C ASN A 106 14.81 5.40 13.01
N LEU A 107 14.61 4.50 12.03
CA LEU A 107 15.02 3.10 12.11
C LEU A 107 16.54 2.94 12.16
N GLU A 108 17.30 3.74 11.41
CA GLU A 108 18.76 3.77 11.47
C GLU A 108 19.27 4.23 12.83
N THR A 109 18.64 5.28 13.39
CA THR A 109 18.97 5.78 14.73
C THR A 109 18.71 4.73 15.81
N GLU A 110 17.57 4.05 15.74
CA GLU A 110 17.23 2.96 16.67
C GLU A 110 18.16 1.75 16.50
N LYS A 111 18.54 1.41 15.26
CA LYS A 111 19.55 0.37 14.98
C LYS A 111 20.89 0.72 15.66
N GLN A 112 21.36 1.96 15.52
CA GLN A 112 22.62 2.39 16.12
C GLN A 112 22.58 2.29 17.65
N ARG A 113 21.49 2.76 18.27
CA ARG A 113 21.27 2.66 19.72
C ARG A 113 21.29 1.20 20.21
N ARG A 114 20.69 0.28 19.45
CA ARG A 114 20.71 -1.15 19.78
C ARG A 114 22.12 -1.74 19.68
N LEU A 115 22.90 -1.36 18.67
CA LEU A 115 24.28 -1.81 18.51
C LEU A 115 25.16 -1.35 19.66
N GLU A 116 25.06 -0.10 20.09
CA GLU A 116 25.78 0.40 21.29
C GLU A 116 25.40 -0.37 22.55
N ARG A 117 24.10 -0.62 22.73
CA ARG A 117 23.61 -1.36 23.89
C ARG A 117 24.09 -2.82 23.89
N ILE A 118 24.20 -3.45 22.71
CA ILE A 118 24.81 -4.78 22.56
C ILE A 118 26.29 -4.72 22.93
N LYS A 119 27.03 -3.74 22.40
CA LYS A 119 28.46 -3.56 22.68
C LYS A 119 28.74 -3.35 24.17
N GLN A 120 27.95 -2.52 24.85
CA GLN A 120 28.06 -2.30 26.30
C GLN A 120 27.80 -3.59 27.09
N LYS A 121 26.76 -4.34 26.74
CA LYS A 121 26.47 -5.63 27.38
C LYS A 121 27.57 -6.66 27.14
N GLN A 122 28.16 -6.69 25.94
CA GLN A 122 29.29 -7.57 25.62
C GLN A 122 30.52 -7.20 26.46
N ALA A 123 30.84 -5.91 26.59
CA ALA A 123 31.95 -5.45 27.41
C ALA A 123 31.75 -5.80 28.89
N HIS A 124 30.55 -5.54 29.42
CA HIS A 124 30.20 -5.89 30.80
C HIS A 124 30.25 -7.40 31.05
N LEU A 125 29.77 -8.22 30.11
CA LEU A 125 29.89 -9.67 30.19
C LEU A 125 31.35 -10.12 30.23
N HIS A 126 32.21 -9.52 29.41
CA HIS A 126 33.64 -9.84 29.36
C HIS A 126 34.34 -9.51 30.68
N GLU A 127 34.00 -8.38 31.31
CA GLU A 127 34.50 -8.00 32.63
C GLU A 127 34.06 -8.98 33.72
N LEU A 128 32.79 -9.40 33.73
CA LEU A 128 32.27 -10.40 34.66
C LEU A 128 32.98 -11.75 34.50
N ILE A 129 33.27 -12.18 33.27
CA ILE A 129 34.01 -13.42 33.02
C ILE A 129 35.43 -13.34 33.59
N LEU A 130 36.13 -12.21 33.41
CA LEU A 130 37.46 -12.01 33.95
C LEU A 130 37.49 -11.99 35.50
N GLN A 131 36.44 -11.49 36.14
CA GLN A 131 36.32 -11.49 37.61
C GLN A 131 36.00 -12.86 38.20
N VAL A 132 35.25 -13.71 37.49
CA VAL A 132 34.88 -15.07 37.96
C VAL A 132 35.93 -16.12 37.59
N GLY A 133 36.76 -15.85 36.58
CA GLY A 133 37.87 -16.72 36.14
C GLY A 133 39.19 -16.55 36.91
N ALA A 134 39.26 -15.62 37.86
CA ALA A 134 40.38 -15.39 38.77
C ALA A 134 40.05 -15.92 40.18
#